data_AF-A0A955HJW1-F1
#
_entry.id   AF-A0A955HJW1-F1
#
_cell.length_a   1.000
_cell.length_b   1.000
_cell.length_c   1.000
_cell.angle_alpha   90.00
_cell.angle_beta   90.00
_cell.angle_gamma   90.00
#
_symmetry.space_group_name_H-M   'P 1'
#
loop_
_entity.id
_entity.type
_entity.pdbx_description
1 polymer ?
#
loop_
_entity_poly.entity_id
_entity_poly.type
_entity_poly.pdbx_seq_one_letter_code
_entity_poly.pdbx_strand_id
1 'polypeptide(L)'
;MKHNINVLIDMMTYCRGHLSVGEEEFIAKYLKPIPGITEDAEGNYHLTVGKNPTTLFSCHTDTVHRTPNIRQKVHTNILKTTAFKKDDMPLGADDAVGIWIMLNLIADNVPGLYIFHRGEERGGIGSSFIADNTPQVLEGIKRAIAFDRKGTTDVITHQGWGRCCSDVFADTLAAKLGMDYRADDTGVFTDTANYTHLIPECTNLSAGYVHEHTSKETQDLTHAVKLCKAALALNWGSLPTVRKPEDDTKDIDGYPYYIGDVPRKGSIADLILDYPEEIADLLEQGGYDYDGLRDYITDLYGFKAA
;
A
#
# COMPACT_ATOMS: atom_id res chain seq x y z
N MET A 1 1.65 -23.42 -8.40
CA MET A 1 1.47 -22.02 -7.97
C MET A 1 1.86 -21.80 -6.51
N LYS A 2 1.46 -22.67 -5.55
CA LYS A 2 1.79 -22.50 -4.12
C LYS A 2 3.30 -22.33 -3.84
N HIS A 3 3.64 -21.21 -3.21
CA HIS A 3 4.96 -20.76 -2.74
C HIS A 3 6.10 -20.79 -3.78
N ASN A 4 5.77 -20.79 -5.06
CA ASN A 4 6.82 -20.80 -6.09
C ASN A 4 7.42 -19.40 -6.22
N ILE A 5 8.63 -19.22 -5.68
CA ILE A 5 9.36 -17.95 -5.73
C ILE A 5 9.65 -17.48 -7.16
N ASN A 6 9.68 -18.39 -8.14
CA ASN A 6 9.84 -18.00 -9.55
C ASN A 6 8.61 -17.23 -10.07
N VAL A 7 7.43 -17.40 -9.46
CA VAL A 7 6.25 -16.59 -9.80
C VAL A 7 6.47 -15.14 -9.35
N LEU A 8 6.97 -14.92 -8.13
CA LEU A 8 7.30 -13.57 -7.65
C LEU A 8 8.40 -12.93 -8.52
N ILE A 9 9.44 -13.68 -8.89
CA ILE A 9 10.48 -13.19 -9.78
C ILE A 9 9.91 -12.80 -11.15
N ASP A 10 9.03 -13.63 -11.73
CA ASP A 10 8.34 -13.34 -12.99
C ASP A 10 7.41 -12.13 -12.87
N MET A 11 6.71 -11.95 -11.75
CA MET A 11 5.90 -10.76 -11.48
C MET A 11 6.72 -9.47 -11.51
N MET A 12 7.90 -9.45 -10.89
CA MET A 12 8.83 -8.30 -10.92
C MET A 12 9.43 -8.03 -12.31
N THR A 13 9.27 -8.95 -13.27
CA THR A 13 9.68 -8.65 -14.66
C THR A 13 8.69 -7.76 -15.39
N TYR A 14 7.49 -7.48 -14.86
CA TYR A 14 6.54 -6.57 -15.50
C TYR A 14 6.82 -5.12 -15.09
N CYS A 15 6.78 -4.22 -16.06
CA CYS A 15 6.75 -2.78 -15.82
C CYS A 15 5.28 -2.36 -15.79
N ARG A 16 4.72 -2.12 -14.59
CA ARG A 16 3.28 -1.92 -14.40
C ARG A 16 2.95 -0.46 -14.12
N GLY A 17 3.35 0.46 -14.98
CA GLY A 17 2.90 1.85 -14.83
C GLY A 17 1.38 1.92 -14.80
N HIS A 18 0.78 2.80 -13.99
CA HIS A 18 -0.67 2.95 -13.94
C HIS A 18 -1.29 3.12 -15.35
N LEU A 19 -2.30 2.30 -15.66
CA LEU A 19 -2.99 2.17 -16.96
C LEU A 19 -2.07 1.86 -18.14
N SER A 20 -0.88 1.30 -17.88
CA SER A 20 0.03 0.86 -18.94
C SER A 20 -0.33 -0.52 -19.47
N VAL A 21 0.10 -0.80 -20.69
CA VAL A 21 -0.01 -2.14 -21.30
C VAL A 21 0.65 -3.21 -20.42
N GLY A 22 1.72 -2.87 -19.70
CA GLY A 22 2.40 -3.83 -18.82
C GLY A 22 1.61 -4.16 -17.56
N GLU A 23 0.87 -3.20 -16.99
CA GLU A 23 -0.09 -3.45 -15.92
C GLU A 23 -1.26 -4.31 -16.42
N GLU A 24 -1.82 -3.99 -17.58
CA GLU A 24 -2.92 -4.76 -18.18
C GLU A 24 -2.53 -6.22 -18.48
N GLU A 25 -1.35 -6.46 -19.05
CA GLU A 25 -0.85 -7.82 -19.29
C GLU A 25 -0.58 -8.57 -17.98
N PHE A 26 -0.12 -7.88 -16.95
CA PHE A 26 0.07 -8.47 -15.62
C PHE A 26 -1.27 -8.91 -15.03
N ILE A 27 -2.26 -8.02 -15.03
CA ILE A 27 -3.63 -8.27 -14.56
C ILE A 27 -4.25 -9.44 -15.35
N ALA A 28 -4.10 -9.44 -16.68
CA ALA A 28 -4.63 -10.49 -17.55
C ALA A 28 -4.01 -11.86 -17.24
N LYS A 29 -2.74 -11.90 -16.83
CA LYS A 29 -2.05 -13.15 -16.50
C LYS A 29 -2.34 -13.65 -15.09
N TYR A 30 -2.38 -12.77 -14.08
CA TYR A 30 -2.40 -13.19 -12.68
C TYR A 30 -3.74 -12.99 -12.00
N LEU A 31 -4.54 -11.99 -12.38
CA LEU A 31 -5.80 -11.67 -11.71
C LEU A 31 -7.00 -12.21 -12.47
N LYS A 32 -7.17 -11.87 -13.76
CA LYS A 32 -8.34 -12.30 -14.57
C LYS A 32 -8.61 -13.81 -14.58
N PRO A 33 -7.60 -14.72 -14.47
CA PRO A 33 -7.86 -16.15 -14.42
C PRO A 33 -8.42 -16.65 -13.07
N ILE A 34 -8.47 -15.82 -12.02
CA ILE A 34 -8.94 -16.22 -10.69
C ILE A 34 -10.47 -16.38 -10.72
N PRO A 35 -11.01 -17.58 -10.39
CA PRO A 35 -12.45 -17.80 -10.42
C PRO A 35 -13.19 -16.87 -9.45
N GLY A 36 -14.20 -16.17 -9.95
CA GLY A 36 -15.07 -15.30 -9.15
C GLY A 36 -14.49 -13.92 -8.84
N ILE A 37 -13.31 -13.57 -9.35
CA ILE A 37 -12.80 -12.21 -9.25
C ILE A 37 -13.65 -11.27 -10.09
N THR A 38 -13.93 -10.08 -9.57
CA THR A 38 -14.73 -9.04 -10.25
C THR A 38 -13.96 -7.74 -10.31
N GLU A 39 -14.14 -6.99 -11.39
CA GLU A 39 -13.58 -5.65 -11.58
C GLU A 39 -14.66 -4.60 -11.25
N ASP A 40 -14.32 -3.56 -10.49
CA ASP A 40 -15.21 -2.43 -10.24
C ASP A 40 -15.06 -1.33 -11.31
N ALA A 41 -15.77 -0.21 -11.15
CA ALA A 41 -15.79 0.87 -12.14
C ALA A 41 -14.46 1.64 -12.24
N GLU A 42 -13.62 1.60 -11.20
CA GLU A 42 -12.28 2.22 -11.19
C GLU A 42 -11.18 1.23 -11.61
N GLY A 43 -11.57 -0.02 -11.88
CA GLY A 43 -10.67 -1.08 -12.33
C GLY A 43 -10.00 -1.84 -11.20
N ASN A 44 -10.40 -1.65 -9.93
CA ASN A 44 -9.93 -2.50 -8.84
C ASN A 44 -10.48 -3.90 -9.00
N TYR A 45 -9.71 -4.91 -8.60
CA TYR A 45 -10.15 -6.29 -8.62
C TYR A 45 -10.48 -6.79 -7.22
N HIS A 46 -11.64 -7.42 -7.07
CA HIS A 46 -12.22 -7.85 -5.80
C HIS A 46 -12.49 -9.35 -5.81
N LEU A 47 -12.21 -10.02 -4.71
CA LEU A 47 -12.61 -11.42 -4.49
C LEU A 47 -12.96 -11.65 -3.02
N THR A 48 -14.12 -12.25 -2.77
CA THR A 48 -14.48 -12.75 -1.44
C THR A 48 -14.21 -14.25 -1.35
N VAL A 49 -13.39 -14.67 -0.38
CA VAL A 49 -13.15 -16.07 -0.05
C VAL A 49 -13.73 -16.37 1.33
N GLY A 50 -14.48 -17.47 1.43
CA GLY A 50 -15.18 -17.86 2.66
C GLY A 50 -16.51 -17.12 2.86
N LYS A 51 -17.14 -17.32 4.01
CA LYS A 51 -18.46 -16.74 4.35
C LYS A 51 -18.28 -15.58 5.33
N ASN A 52 -18.77 -14.40 4.96
CA ASN A 52 -18.75 -13.18 5.77
C ASN A 52 -17.38 -12.92 6.43
N PRO A 53 -16.29 -12.83 5.64
CA PRO A 53 -14.99 -12.58 6.21
C PRO A 53 -14.95 -11.23 6.94
N THR A 54 -14.09 -11.13 7.95
CA THR A 54 -13.88 -9.89 8.73
C THR A 54 -12.50 -9.28 8.50
N THR A 55 -11.73 -9.84 7.57
CA THR A 55 -10.38 -9.42 7.23
C THR A 55 -10.35 -9.07 5.75
N LEU A 56 -9.85 -7.89 5.45
CA LEU A 56 -9.48 -7.45 4.11
C LEU A 56 -7.97 -7.61 3.92
N PHE A 57 -7.55 -8.11 2.78
CA PHE A 57 -6.16 -8.10 2.32
C PHE A 57 -6.04 -7.14 1.14
N SER A 58 -5.02 -6.29 1.20
CA SER A 58 -4.78 -5.16 0.29
C SER A 58 -3.41 -5.28 -0.35
N CYS A 59 -3.36 -5.03 -1.66
CA CYS A 59 -2.15 -4.76 -2.44
C CYS A 59 -2.54 -3.86 -3.61
N HIS A 60 -1.57 -3.18 -4.22
CA HIS A 60 -1.79 -2.43 -5.46
C HIS A 60 -1.19 -3.13 -6.67
N THR A 61 -1.71 -2.85 -7.86
CA THR A 61 -1.31 -3.55 -9.09
C THR A 61 -0.31 -2.77 -9.94
N ASP A 62 -0.32 -1.45 -9.80
CA ASP A 62 0.60 -0.57 -10.48
C ASP A 62 2.00 -0.56 -9.82
N THR A 63 2.89 0.23 -10.41
CA THR A 63 4.27 0.47 -9.99
C THR A 63 4.65 1.84 -10.53
N VAL A 64 5.69 2.45 -9.98
CA VAL A 64 6.24 3.73 -10.48
C VAL A 64 6.91 3.68 -11.86
N HIS A 65 6.84 2.59 -12.61
CA HIS A 65 7.50 2.47 -13.92
C HIS A 65 7.04 3.55 -14.91
N ARG A 66 7.99 4.36 -15.42
CA ARG A 66 7.79 5.37 -16.47
C ARG A 66 8.45 4.93 -17.78
N THR A 67 8.07 3.78 -18.30
CA THR A 67 8.66 3.18 -19.52
C THR A 67 7.59 2.57 -20.43
N PRO A 68 7.76 2.60 -21.76
CA PRO A 68 6.89 1.85 -22.68
C PRO A 68 7.18 0.34 -22.68
N ASN A 69 8.26 -0.11 -22.07
CA ASN A 69 8.60 -1.53 -21.99
C ASN A 69 7.55 -2.25 -21.14
N ILE A 70 7.02 -3.37 -21.65
CA ILE A 70 6.08 -4.23 -20.89
C ILE A 70 6.84 -5.09 -19.88
N ARG A 71 8.04 -5.53 -20.26
CA ARG A 71 8.90 -6.40 -19.46
C ARG A 71 10.27 -5.79 -19.23
N GLN A 72 10.89 -6.21 -18.15
CA GLN A 72 12.26 -5.90 -17.78
C GLN A 72 13.02 -7.12 -17.28
N LYS A 73 14.35 -7.01 -17.30
CA LYS A 73 15.23 -8.04 -16.76
C LYS A 73 15.39 -7.87 -15.25
N VAL A 74 15.14 -8.95 -14.53
CA VAL A 74 15.38 -9.06 -13.08
C VAL A 74 16.62 -9.92 -12.84
N HIS A 75 17.47 -9.48 -11.92
CA HIS A 75 18.64 -10.23 -11.47
C HIS A 75 18.38 -10.82 -10.09
N THR A 76 19.00 -11.97 -9.82
CA THR A 76 19.06 -12.56 -8.48
C THR A 76 20.52 -12.81 -8.12
N ASN A 77 20.83 -12.81 -6.83
CA ASN A 77 22.17 -13.19 -6.37
C ASN A 77 22.41 -14.70 -6.58
N ILE A 78 23.66 -15.17 -6.38
CA ILE A 78 24.03 -16.57 -6.63
C ILE A 78 23.23 -17.56 -5.76
N LEU A 79 22.77 -17.11 -4.58
CA LEU A 79 21.97 -17.91 -3.65
C LEU A 79 20.46 -17.76 -3.86
N LYS A 80 20.02 -16.93 -4.82
CA LYS A 80 18.62 -16.52 -5.06
C LYS A 80 17.90 -16.03 -3.79
N THR A 81 18.59 -15.34 -2.89
CA THR A 81 17.98 -14.75 -1.69
C THR A 81 17.52 -13.32 -1.91
N THR A 82 18.07 -12.63 -2.91
CA THR A 82 17.77 -11.21 -3.19
C THR A 82 17.54 -11.02 -4.68
N ALA A 83 16.45 -10.34 -5.03
CA ALA A 83 16.19 -9.85 -6.38
C ALA A 83 16.52 -8.35 -6.48
N PHE A 84 17.06 -7.92 -7.62
CA PHE A 84 17.54 -6.55 -7.83
C PHE A 84 17.69 -6.21 -9.32
N LYS A 85 17.96 -4.92 -9.59
CA LYS A 85 18.20 -4.35 -10.92
C LYS A 85 19.66 -3.94 -11.12
N LYS A 86 20.10 -3.84 -12.38
CA LYS A 86 21.48 -3.46 -12.75
C LYS A 86 21.53 -2.23 -13.67
N ASP A 87 20.37 -1.66 -13.92
CA ASP A 87 20.03 -0.53 -14.77
C ASP A 87 19.23 0.47 -13.91
N ASP A 88 19.01 1.68 -14.44
CA ASP A 88 18.38 2.77 -13.70
C ASP A 88 16.84 2.69 -13.65
N MET A 89 16.31 1.48 -13.54
CA MET A 89 14.87 1.20 -13.47
C MET A 89 14.49 0.61 -12.12
N PRO A 90 13.30 0.92 -11.56
CA PRO A 90 12.79 0.25 -10.38
C PRO A 90 12.60 -1.25 -10.61
N LEU A 91 12.63 -2.02 -9.52
CA LEU A 91 12.44 -3.48 -9.57
C LEU A 91 10.95 -3.83 -9.69
N GLY A 92 10.07 -3.03 -9.09
CA GLY A 92 8.63 -3.30 -9.03
C GLY A 92 8.28 -4.43 -8.06
N ALA A 93 9.08 -4.60 -7.00
CA ALA A 93 8.77 -5.47 -5.87
C ALA A 93 7.63 -4.88 -5.04
N ASP A 94 7.62 -3.55 -4.93
CA ASP A 94 6.47 -2.73 -4.58
C ASP A 94 5.50 -2.63 -5.79
N ASP A 95 4.30 -3.26 -5.81
CA ASP A 95 3.78 -4.24 -4.84
C ASP A 95 3.56 -5.65 -5.46
N ALA A 96 4.53 -6.13 -6.24
CA ALA A 96 4.53 -7.51 -6.72
C ALA A 96 4.50 -8.53 -5.57
N VAL A 97 5.10 -8.20 -4.42
CA VAL A 97 5.21 -9.09 -3.27
C VAL A 97 3.88 -9.26 -2.56
N GLY A 98 3.14 -8.17 -2.32
CA GLY A 98 1.80 -8.20 -1.75
C GLY A 98 0.83 -8.98 -2.62
N ILE A 99 0.84 -8.74 -3.94
CA ILE A 99 0.06 -9.52 -4.91
C ILE A 99 0.42 -11.01 -4.79
N TRP A 100 1.72 -11.35 -4.80
CA TRP A 100 2.15 -12.74 -4.69
C TRP A 100 1.69 -13.40 -3.40
N ILE A 101 1.76 -12.70 -2.26
CA ILE A 101 1.26 -13.19 -0.97
C ILE A 101 -0.25 -13.45 -1.05
N MET A 102 -1.03 -12.47 -1.53
CA MET A 102 -2.48 -12.58 -1.66
C MET A 102 -2.91 -13.73 -2.57
N LEU A 103 -2.23 -13.94 -3.70
CA LEU A 103 -2.51 -15.10 -4.56
C LEU A 103 -2.27 -16.44 -3.85
N ASN A 104 -1.28 -16.52 -2.96
CA ASN A 104 -1.05 -17.72 -2.17
C ASN A 104 -2.13 -17.93 -1.10
N LEU A 105 -2.58 -16.86 -0.44
CA LEU A 105 -3.68 -16.91 0.52
C LEU A 105 -4.99 -17.38 -0.15
N ILE A 106 -5.31 -16.82 -1.32
CA ILE A 106 -6.46 -17.24 -2.15
C ILE A 106 -6.34 -18.71 -2.53
N ALA A 107 -5.17 -19.15 -3.00
CA ALA A 107 -4.93 -20.54 -3.39
C ALA A 107 -5.03 -21.55 -2.23
N ASP A 108 -4.94 -21.09 -0.97
CA ASP A 108 -5.14 -21.90 0.23
C ASP A 108 -6.52 -21.71 0.88
N ASN A 109 -7.41 -20.98 0.22
CA ASN A 109 -8.76 -20.65 0.69
C ASN A 109 -8.79 -19.94 2.04
N VAL A 110 -7.79 -19.08 2.31
CA VAL A 110 -7.80 -18.25 3.52
C VAL A 110 -9.00 -17.29 3.46
N PRO A 111 -9.93 -17.30 4.43
CA PRO A 111 -11.09 -16.43 4.39
C PRO A 111 -10.69 -14.95 4.44
N GLY A 112 -11.24 -14.16 3.52
CA GLY A 112 -10.89 -12.75 3.38
C GLY A 112 -11.64 -12.07 2.24
N LEU A 113 -11.74 -10.75 2.33
CA LEU A 113 -11.99 -9.88 1.19
C LEU A 113 -10.62 -9.49 0.61
N TYR A 114 -10.38 -9.80 -0.66
CA TYR A 114 -9.13 -9.49 -1.34
C TYR A 114 -9.38 -8.35 -2.31
N ILE A 115 -8.66 -7.24 -2.15
CA ILE A 115 -8.74 -6.10 -3.05
C ILE A 115 -7.36 -5.81 -3.64
N PHE A 116 -7.28 -5.84 -4.97
CA PHE A 116 -6.13 -5.44 -5.75
C PHE A 116 -6.41 -4.05 -6.31
N HIS A 117 -5.85 -3.03 -5.68
CA HIS A 117 -6.12 -1.63 -5.97
C HIS A 117 -5.43 -1.17 -7.26
N ARG A 118 -6.03 -0.19 -7.92
CA ARG A 118 -5.45 0.55 -9.06
C ARG A 118 -5.00 1.93 -8.62
N GLY A 119 -3.86 2.37 -9.13
CA GLY A 119 -3.44 3.76 -9.04
C GLY A 119 -3.05 4.17 -7.62
N GLU A 120 -2.45 3.26 -6.84
CA GLU A 120 -1.89 3.60 -5.52
C GLU A 120 -0.75 4.60 -5.71
N GLU A 121 0.12 4.34 -6.69
CA GLU A 121 1.28 5.15 -7.08
C GLU A 121 0.89 6.49 -7.74
N ARG A 122 -0.41 6.78 -7.76
CA ARG A 122 -1.05 8.01 -8.23
C ARG A 122 -1.94 8.65 -7.15
N GLY A 123 -1.69 8.32 -5.89
CA GLY A 123 -2.41 8.88 -4.73
C GLY A 123 -3.61 8.04 -4.28
N GLY A 124 -3.57 6.71 -4.44
CA GLY A 124 -4.63 5.84 -3.93
C GLY A 124 -5.98 6.01 -4.64
N ILE A 125 -5.97 6.13 -5.97
CA ILE A 125 -7.19 6.35 -6.78
C ILE A 125 -8.23 5.26 -6.50
N GLY A 126 -7.81 4.00 -6.59
CA GLY A 126 -8.68 2.85 -6.44
C GLY A 126 -9.27 2.70 -5.04
N SER A 127 -8.46 2.91 -4.00
CA SER A 127 -8.95 2.85 -2.61
C SER A 127 -9.84 4.04 -2.25
N SER A 128 -9.54 5.22 -2.75
CA SER A 128 -10.42 6.40 -2.60
C SER A 128 -11.78 6.15 -3.25
N PHE A 129 -11.80 5.59 -4.46
CA PHE A 129 -13.07 5.23 -5.13
C PHE A 129 -13.92 4.29 -4.28
N ILE A 130 -13.31 3.28 -3.65
CA ILE A 130 -14.04 2.35 -2.78
C ILE A 130 -14.59 3.07 -1.55
N ALA A 131 -13.77 3.88 -0.88
CA ALA A 131 -14.19 4.62 0.32
C ALA A 131 -15.36 5.59 0.03
N ASP A 132 -15.29 6.31 -1.09
CA ASP A 132 -16.23 7.38 -1.42
C ASP A 132 -17.51 6.88 -2.11
N ASN A 133 -17.39 5.88 -2.99
CA ASN A 133 -18.46 5.50 -3.91
C ASN A 133 -19.04 4.11 -3.61
N THR A 134 -18.23 3.20 -3.08
CA THR A 134 -18.67 1.84 -2.78
C THR A 134 -18.32 1.36 -1.35
N PRO A 135 -18.51 2.18 -0.30
CA PRO A 135 -18.11 1.83 1.06
C PRO A 135 -18.80 0.57 1.59
N GLN A 136 -19.96 0.20 1.02
CA GLN A 136 -20.67 -1.05 1.32
C GLN A 136 -19.82 -2.31 1.07
N VAL A 137 -18.80 -2.24 0.21
CA VAL A 137 -17.84 -3.34 -0.02
C VAL A 137 -17.07 -3.66 1.27
N LEU A 138 -16.87 -2.68 2.14
CA LEU A 138 -16.10 -2.79 3.38
C LEU A 138 -16.97 -3.14 4.59
N GLU A 139 -18.30 -3.28 4.42
CA GLU A 139 -19.21 -3.58 5.53
C GLU A 139 -18.86 -4.88 6.24
N GLY A 140 -18.75 -4.81 7.57
CA GLY A 140 -18.41 -5.96 8.41
C GLY A 140 -16.92 -6.33 8.45
N ILE A 141 -16.08 -5.64 7.66
CA ILE A 141 -14.63 -5.76 7.78
C ILE A 141 -14.17 -5.10 9.08
N LYS A 142 -13.36 -5.83 9.84
CA LYS A 142 -12.81 -5.39 11.13
C LYS A 142 -11.36 -4.99 11.03
N ARG A 143 -10.66 -5.53 10.03
CA ARG A 143 -9.23 -5.30 9.83
C ARG A 143 -8.87 -5.32 8.35
N ALA A 144 -8.04 -4.39 7.92
CA ALA A 144 -7.48 -4.30 6.58
C ALA A 144 -5.95 -4.42 6.69
N ILE A 145 -5.39 -5.40 5.96
CA ILE A 145 -3.97 -5.75 6.01
C ILE A 145 -3.36 -5.46 4.64
N ALA A 146 -2.54 -4.42 4.53
CA ALA A 146 -1.70 -4.17 3.37
C ALA A 146 -0.36 -4.92 3.50
N PHE A 147 0.15 -5.44 2.39
CA PHE A 147 1.47 -6.06 2.29
C PHE A 147 2.43 -5.17 1.50
N ASP A 148 2.51 -3.89 1.88
CA ASP A 148 3.01 -2.81 1.03
C ASP A 148 3.88 -1.83 1.84
N ARG A 149 4.75 -2.38 2.69
CA ARG A 149 5.71 -1.57 3.45
C ARG A 149 7.11 -2.08 3.19
N LYS A 150 8.07 -1.18 3.04
CA LYS A 150 9.48 -1.54 3.01
C LYS A 150 9.96 -2.15 4.32
N GLY A 151 11.15 -2.74 4.29
CA GLY A 151 11.78 -3.34 5.46
C GLY A 151 11.22 -4.73 5.77
N THR A 152 11.44 -5.21 6.98
CA THR A 152 11.18 -6.61 7.35
C THR A 152 10.43 -6.80 8.67
N THR A 153 10.09 -5.72 9.37
CA THR A 153 9.70 -5.80 10.79
C THR A 153 8.53 -4.93 11.19
N ASP A 154 7.94 -4.17 10.28
CA ASP A 154 7.01 -3.11 10.69
C ASP A 154 5.57 -3.62 10.58
N VAL A 155 4.79 -3.36 11.65
CA VAL A 155 3.33 -3.40 11.66
C VAL A 155 2.85 -1.97 11.90
N ILE A 156 2.38 -1.31 10.84
CA ILE A 156 2.09 0.12 10.90
C ILE A 156 0.85 0.40 11.76
N THR A 157 0.95 1.32 12.72
CA THR A 157 -0.13 1.78 13.61
C THR A 157 -0.66 3.18 13.27
N HIS A 158 0.09 3.95 12.48
CA HIS A 158 -0.28 5.29 12.05
C HIS A 158 -0.03 5.49 10.56
N GLN A 159 -0.97 6.14 9.88
CA GLN A 159 -0.92 6.48 8.46
C GLN A 159 -1.60 7.83 8.25
N GLY A 160 -1.11 8.64 7.32
CA GLY A 160 -1.70 9.95 7.02
C GLY A 160 -1.79 10.86 8.25
N TRP A 161 -0.80 10.81 9.14
CA TRP A 161 -0.75 11.56 10.40
C TRP A 161 -1.81 11.17 11.44
N GLY A 162 -2.59 10.11 11.20
CA GLY A 162 -3.62 9.62 12.10
C GLY A 162 -3.38 8.19 12.57
N ARG A 163 -4.06 7.80 13.64
CA ARG A 163 -4.05 6.41 14.11
C ARG A 163 -4.88 5.55 13.17
N CYS A 164 -4.28 4.49 12.63
CA CYS A 164 -4.96 3.54 11.73
C CYS A 164 -5.18 2.18 12.38
N CYS A 165 -4.35 1.81 13.36
CA CYS A 165 -4.42 0.54 14.06
C CYS A 165 -4.05 0.70 15.55
N SER A 166 -4.69 -0.10 16.39
CA SER A 166 -4.41 -0.16 17.82
C SER A 166 -3.12 -0.92 18.12
N ASP A 167 -2.40 -0.48 19.15
CA ASP A 167 -1.15 -1.15 19.56
C ASP A 167 -1.42 -2.61 19.98
N VAL A 168 -2.57 -2.88 20.63
CA VAL A 168 -3.01 -4.24 20.99
C VAL A 168 -3.14 -5.14 19.77
N PHE A 169 -3.71 -4.61 18.67
CA PHE A 169 -3.79 -5.36 17.42
C PHE A 169 -2.40 -5.59 16.82
N ALA A 170 -1.60 -4.52 16.70
CA ALA A 170 -0.28 -4.57 16.09
C ALA A 170 0.65 -5.56 16.82
N ASP A 171 0.70 -5.51 18.15
CA ASP A 171 1.51 -6.41 18.98
C ASP A 171 1.03 -7.86 18.87
N THR A 172 -0.29 -8.09 18.82
CA THR A 172 -0.85 -9.44 18.67
C THR A 172 -0.52 -10.02 17.29
N LEU A 173 -0.62 -9.20 16.24
CA LEU A 173 -0.28 -9.59 14.88
C LEU A 173 1.22 -9.87 14.75
N ALA A 174 2.07 -8.96 15.24
CA ALA A 174 3.51 -9.12 15.29
C ALA A 174 3.93 -10.44 15.98
N ALA A 175 3.39 -10.72 17.16
CA ALA A 175 3.68 -11.95 17.88
C ALA A 175 3.26 -13.23 17.11
N LYS A 176 2.16 -13.17 16.35
CA LYS A 176 1.68 -14.30 15.53
C LYS A 176 2.47 -14.48 14.23
N LEU A 177 2.94 -13.40 13.62
CA LEU A 177 3.82 -13.45 12.44
C LEU A 177 5.21 -13.98 12.83
N GLY A 178 5.69 -13.61 14.03
CA GLY A 178 7.09 -13.83 14.42
C GLY A 178 8.01 -12.89 13.65
N MET A 179 9.22 -13.33 13.31
CA MET A 179 10.14 -12.61 12.41
C MET A 179 10.52 -11.18 12.89
N ASP A 180 10.52 -10.96 14.20
CA ASP A 180 10.84 -9.67 14.85
C ASP A 180 9.97 -8.49 14.40
N TYR A 181 8.74 -8.77 13.96
CA TYR A 181 7.76 -7.72 13.70
C TYR A 181 7.43 -6.94 14.99
N ARG A 182 7.12 -5.66 14.85
CA ARG A 182 6.76 -4.74 15.95
C ARG A 182 5.87 -3.62 15.43
N ALA A 183 5.10 -3.01 16.33
CA ALA A 183 4.36 -1.80 16.04
C ALA A 183 5.31 -0.67 15.59
N ASP A 184 4.90 0.10 14.58
CA ASP A 184 5.63 1.23 14.02
C ASP A 184 4.64 2.37 13.66
N ASP A 185 4.89 3.58 14.16
CA ASP A 185 4.05 4.76 13.99
C ASP A 185 4.51 5.72 12.87
N THR A 186 5.47 5.31 12.05
CA THR A 186 6.10 6.12 11.00
C THR A 186 5.49 5.92 9.61
N GLY A 187 4.29 5.33 9.53
CA GLY A 187 3.61 5.11 8.26
C GLY A 187 3.19 6.42 7.61
N VAL A 188 3.39 6.53 6.30
CA VAL A 188 3.01 7.70 5.50
C VAL A 188 1.66 7.44 4.84
N PHE A 189 1.62 6.57 3.85
CA PHE A 189 0.40 6.21 3.13
C PHE A 189 0.47 4.74 2.66
N THR A 190 -0.72 4.15 2.46
CA THR A 190 -1.01 2.96 1.65
C THR A 190 -2.52 2.97 1.43
N ASP A 191 -3.06 2.15 0.53
CA ASP A 191 -4.50 2.08 0.24
C ASP A 191 -5.39 1.98 1.49
N THR A 192 -4.99 1.22 2.51
CA THR A 192 -5.81 1.04 3.72
C THR A 192 -5.93 2.30 4.57
N ALA A 193 -5.10 3.32 4.36
CA ALA A 193 -5.22 4.62 5.02
C ALA A 193 -6.57 5.29 4.68
N ASN A 194 -7.05 5.11 3.44
CA ASN A 194 -8.35 5.60 2.98
C ASN A 194 -9.53 4.91 3.67
N TYR A 195 -9.31 3.78 4.35
CA TYR A 195 -10.35 3.03 5.06
C TYR A 195 -10.37 3.25 6.56
N THR A 196 -9.44 4.03 7.12
CA THR A 196 -9.28 4.20 8.59
C THR A 196 -10.54 4.70 9.29
N HIS A 197 -11.38 5.46 8.60
CA HIS A 197 -12.66 5.96 9.13
C HIS A 197 -13.82 4.95 8.98
N LEU A 198 -13.62 3.85 8.23
CA LEU A 198 -14.61 2.80 7.96
C LEU A 198 -14.27 1.47 8.67
N ILE A 199 -12.98 1.16 8.76
CA ILE A 199 -12.45 -0.09 9.28
C ILE A 199 -11.68 0.19 10.57
N PRO A 200 -11.98 -0.55 11.66
CA PRO A 200 -11.29 -0.40 12.95
C PRO A 200 -9.77 -0.51 12.89
N GLU A 201 -9.25 -1.57 12.26
CA GLU A 201 -7.81 -1.87 12.27
C GLU A 201 -7.25 -1.88 10.84
N CYS A 202 -6.73 -0.75 10.38
CA CYS A 202 -5.99 -0.66 9.12
C CYS A 202 -4.48 -0.71 9.41
N THR A 203 -3.75 -1.63 8.80
CA THR A 203 -2.30 -1.72 8.99
C THR A 203 -1.60 -2.06 7.69
N ASN A 204 -0.30 -1.77 7.64
CA ASN A 204 0.59 -2.10 6.56
C ASN A 204 1.78 -2.90 7.09
N LEU A 205 2.13 -4.00 6.43
CA LEU A 205 3.16 -4.93 6.85
C LEU A 205 4.39 -4.84 5.96
N SER A 206 5.57 -4.76 6.60
CA SER A 206 6.84 -4.87 5.89
C SER A 206 6.88 -6.12 4.98
N ALA A 207 7.16 -5.97 3.69
CA ALA A 207 7.13 -7.04 2.68
C ALA A 207 8.53 -7.52 2.24
N GLY A 208 9.60 -6.91 2.77
CA GLY A 208 10.98 -7.33 2.51
C GLY A 208 11.67 -6.62 1.36
N TYR A 209 11.01 -5.66 0.70
CA TYR A 209 11.68 -4.75 -0.22
C TYR A 209 12.29 -3.56 0.52
N VAL A 210 13.31 -2.94 -0.06
CA VAL A 210 13.91 -1.68 0.42
C VAL A 210 14.35 -0.83 -0.76
N HIS A 211 14.43 0.50 -0.55
CA HIS A 211 14.74 1.48 -1.59
C HIS A 211 13.72 1.46 -2.74
N GLU A 212 12.47 1.25 -2.35
CA GLU A 212 11.28 1.39 -3.18
C GLU A 212 11.33 2.64 -4.05
N HIS A 213 10.77 2.52 -5.25
CA HIS A 213 10.68 3.58 -6.27
C HIS A 213 12.01 4.11 -6.80
N THR A 214 13.12 3.45 -6.50
CA THR A 214 14.44 3.81 -7.01
C THR A 214 15.08 2.68 -7.81
N SER A 215 16.13 3.00 -8.58
CA SER A 215 16.95 1.97 -9.26
C SER A 215 17.72 1.07 -8.29
N LYS A 216 17.73 1.40 -7.00
CA LYS A 216 18.36 0.60 -5.93
C LYS A 216 17.37 -0.34 -5.23
N GLU A 217 16.13 -0.40 -5.71
CA GLU A 217 15.12 -1.28 -5.15
C GLU A 217 15.61 -2.74 -5.15
N THR A 218 15.50 -3.39 -4.00
CA THR A 218 15.82 -4.81 -3.85
C THR A 218 14.73 -5.51 -3.06
N GLN A 219 14.55 -6.80 -3.31
CA GLN A 219 13.62 -7.66 -2.57
C GLN A 219 14.35 -8.81 -1.89
N ASP A 220 14.15 -8.98 -0.59
CA ASP A 220 14.51 -10.20 0.14
C ASP A 220 13.49 -11.32 -0.15
N LEU A 221 13.88 -12.27 -0.99
CA LEU A 221 13.06 -13.41 -1.38
C LEU A 221 12.88 -14.42 -0.25
N THR A 222 13.83 -14.48 0.70
CA THR A 222 13.73 -15.35 1.87
C THR A 222 12.69 -14.81 2.83
N HIS A 223 12.70 -13.49 3.07
CA HIS A 223 11.68 -12.81 3.87
C HIS A 223 10.29 -13.00 3.27
N ALA A 224 10.11 -12.74 1.98
CA ALA A 224 8.82 -12.91 1.30
C ALA A 224 8.24 -14.33 1.50
N VAL A 225 9.06 -15.38 1.34
CA VAL A 225 8.63 -16.76 1.57
C VAL A 225 8.25 -17.02 3.03
N LYS A 226 9.01 -16.49 3.99
CA LYS A 226 8.71 -16.64 5.42
C LYS A 226 7.41 -15.92 5.79
N LEU A 227 7.24 -14.68 5.33
CA LEU A 227 6.04 -13.88 5.55
C LEU A 227 4.81 -14.56 4.95
N CYS A 228 4.89 -15.04 3.70
CA CYS A 228 3.79 -15.78 3.07
C CYS A 228 3.39 -17.02 3.88
N LYS A 229 4.36 -17.81 4.36
CA LYS A 229 4.10 -18.98 5.20
C LYS A 229 3.44 -18.61 6.53
N ALA A 230 3.93 -17.55 7.18
CA ALA A 230 3.34 -17.05 8.43
C ALA A 230 1.90 -16.58 8.20
N ALA A 231 1.65 -15.83 7.14
CA ALA A 231 0.34 -15.33 6.75
C ALA A 231 -0.67 -16.44 6.48
N LEU A 232 -0.24 -17.54 5.85
CA LEU A 232 -1.09 -18.72 5.60
C LEU A 232 -1.45 -19.49 6.88
N ALA A 233 -0.53 -19.55 7.83
CA ALA A 233 -0.76 -20.25 9.11
C ALA A 233 -1.62 -19.44 10.09
N LEU A 234 -1.81 -18.14 9.85
CA LEU A 234 -2.46 -17.23 10.78
C LEU A 234 -3.99 -17.32 10.68
N ASN A 235 -4.66 -17.49 11.83
CA ASN A 235 -6.11 -17.34 11.92
C ASN A 235 -6.50 -15.86 12.02
N TRP A 236 -6.63 -15.20 10.87
CA TRP A 236 -6.86 -13.75 10.78
C TRP A 236 -8.14 -13.29 11.49
N GLY A 237 -9.19 -14.11 11.45
CA GLY A 237 -10.47 -13.80 12.11
C GLY A 237 -10.38 -13.75 13.64
N SER A 238 -9.35 -14.37 14.23
CA SER A 238 -9.12 -14.41 15.69
C SER A 238 -8.35 -13.22 16.24
N LEU A 239 -7.80 -12.36 15.38
CA LEU A 239 -7.12 -11.14 15.83
C LEU A 239 -8.09 -10.18 16.52
N PRO A 240 -7.62 -9.43 17.53
CA PRO A 240 -8.47 -8.49 18.26
C PRO A 240 -9.01 -7.38 17.33
N THR A 241 -9.92 -6.59 17.86
CA THR A 241 -10.44 -5.38 17.22
C THR A 241 -10.75 -4.42 18.36
N VAL A 242 -9.91 -3.39 18.52
CA VAL A 242 -9.89 -2.53 19.70
C VAL A 242 -10.10 -1.07 19.32
N ARG A 243 -9.48 -0.60 18.25
CA ARG A 243 -9.69 0.76 17.75
C ARG A 243 -11.15 0.93 17.32
N LYS A 244 -11.68 2.13 17.54
CA LYS A 244 -12.99 2.56 17.09
C LYS A 244 -12.81 3.74 16.14
N PRO A 245 -13.12 3.60 14.84
CA PRO A 245 -12.95 4.69 13.88
C PRO A 245 -13.64 5.99 14.31
N GLU A 246 -14.76 5.89 15.03
CA GLU A 246 -15.55 7.01 15.53
C GLU A 246 -14.96 7.76 16.73
N ASP A 247 -13.93 7.23 17.40
CA ASP A 247 -13.30 7.94 18.53
C ASP A 247 -12.25 8.96 18.04
N ASP A 248 -11.71 8.78 16.84
CA ASP A 248 -10.74 9.72 16.23
C ASP A 248 -11.40 11.04 15.81
N THR A 249 -12.74 11.15 15.85
CA THR A 249 -13.48 12.39 15.56
C THR A 249 -13.76 13.24 16.79
N LYS A 250 -13.38 12.79 18.00
CA LYS A 250 -13.73 13.46 19.26
C LYS A 250 -12.64 14.38 19.84
N ASP A 251 -11.42 14.33 19.32
CA ASP A 251 -10.27 15.05 19.90
C ASP A 251 -9.78 16.26 19.07
N ILE A 252 -10.68 16.95 18.36
CA ILE A 252 -10.39 18.28 17.82
C ILE A 252 -11.42 19.27 18.35
N ASP A 253 -11.04 20.02 19.38
CA ASP A 253 -11.66 21.29 19.74
C ASP A 253 -11.69 22.19 18.48
N GLY A 254 -12.84 22.21 17.79
CA GLY A 254 -13.23 23.32 16.92
C GLY A 254 -13.33 23.08 15.41
N TYR A 255 -13.09 21.86 14.87
CA TYR A 255 -13.31 21.61 13.44
C TYR A 255 -14.15 20.36 13.19
N PRO A 256 -15.39 20.50 12.70
CA PRO A 256 -16.27 19.36 12.46
C PRO A 256 -15.78 18.57 11.25
N TYR A 257 -15.48 17.29 11.48
CA TYR A 257 -15.26 16.29 10.45
C TYR A 257 -16.58 15.55 10.22
N TYR A 258 -17.26 15.70 9.07
CA TYR A 258 -18.10 14.69 8.39
C TYR A 258 -18.71 15.22 7.05
N ILE A 259 -18.44 14.46 5.97
CA ILE A 259 -19.25 14.02 4.80
C ILE A 259 -20.03 15.02 3.92
N GLY A 260 -19.79 14.93 2.60
CA GLY A 260 -20.81 15.10 1.54
C GLY A 260 -20.79 16.40 0.74
N ASP A 261 -20.57 16.29 -0.58
CA ASP A 261 -20.96 17.22 -1.65
C ASP A 261 -20.74 18.74 -1.44
N VAL A 262 -19.53 19.20 -1.10
CA VAL A 262 -19.10 20.60 -1.31
C VAL A 262 -17.56 20.65 -1.47
N PRO A 263 -16.97 21.50 -2.32
CA PRO A 263 -15.54 21.46 -2.63
C PRO A 263 -14.68 21.59 -1.38
N ARG A 264 -13.69 20.68 -1.24
CA ARG A 264 -12.65 20.71 -0.21
C ARG A 264 -12.22 22.15 0.06
N LYS A 265 -12.45 22.65 1.28
CA LYS A 265 -11.62 23.72 1.81
C LYS A 265 -10.38 23.05 2.44
N GLY A 266 -9.57 22.43 1.58
CA GLY A 266 -8.23 21.97 1.95
C GLY A 266 -7.34 23.18 2.18
N SER A 267 -6.36 23.03 3.07
CA SER A 267 -5.27 23.98 3.14
C SER A 267 -4.44 23.88 1.85
N ILE A 268 -3.67 24.94 1.54
CA ILE A 268 -2.69 24.86 0.45
C ILE A 268 -1.68 23.73 0.74
N ALA A 269 -1.41 23.41 2.01
CA ALA A 269 -0.54 22.31 2.38
C ALA A 269 -1.08 20.94 1.93
N ASP A 270 -2.39 20.72 2.04
CA ASP A 270 -3.02 19.47 1.60
C ASP A 270 -2.91 19.33 0.07
N LEU A 271 -3.10 20.42 -0.67
CA LEU A 271 -2.90 20.43 -2.13
C LEU A 271 -1.44 20.20 -2.54
N ILE A 272 -0.49 20.73 -1.77
CA ILE A 272 0.95 20.49 -1.98
C ILE A 272 1.29 19.02 -1.75
N LEU A 273 0.69 18.38 -0.73
CA LEU A 273 0.93 16.97 -0.42
C LEU A 273 0.30 16.03 -1.46
N ASP A 274 -0.92 16.34 -1.90
CA ASP A 274 -1.66 15.50 -2.85
C ASP A 274 -1.15 15.66 -4.30
N TYR A 275 -0.63 16.84 -4.66
CA TYR A 275 -0.21 17.19 -6.02
C TYR A 275 1.15 17.94 -6.04
N PRO A 276 2.23 17.35 -5.51
CA PRO A 276 3.48 18.07 -5.29
C PRO A 276 4.14 18.56 -6.59
N GLU A 277 4.04 17.80 -7.68
CA GLU A 277 4.64 18.15 -8.97
C GLU A 277 3.84 19.25 -9.67
N GLU A 278 2.50 19.15 -9.70
CA GLU A 278 1.64 20.16 -10.33
C GLU A 278 1.68 21.49 -9.57
N ILE A 279 1.81 21.44 -8.24
CA ILE A 279 1.97 22.65 -7.44
C ILE A 279 3.40 23.21 -7.57
N ALA A 280 4.43 22.37 -7.70
CA ALA A 280 5.78 22.85 -8.01
C ALA A 280 5.82 23.59 -9.36
N ASP A 281 5.23 23.02 -10.41
CA ASP A 281 5.11 23.65 -11.72
C ASP A 281 4.35 24.98 -11.64
N LEU A 282 3.26 25.04 -10.85
CA LEU A 282 2.48 26.26 -10.64
C LEU A 282 3.30 27.34 -9.91
N LEU A 283 4.11 26.96 -8.92
CA LEU A 283 4.99 27.85 -8.18
C LEU A 283 6.10 28.40 -9.08
N GLU A 284 6.73 27.55 -9.89
CA GLU A 284 7.76 27.97 -10.85
C GLU A 284 7.21 28.92 -11.91
N GLN A 285 6.01 28.64 -12.46
CA GLN A 285 5.31 29.55 -13.37
C GLN A 285 4.92 30.87 -12.69
N GLY A 286 4.66 30.83 -11.38
CA GLY A 286 4.42 32.00 -10.53
C GLY A 286 5.69 32.78 -10.18
N GLY A 287 6.88 32.34 -10.61
CA GLY A 287 8.16 32.98 -10.33
C GLY A 287 8.76 32.65 -8.97
N TYR A 288 8.25 31.63 -8.28
CA TYR A 288 8.84 31.11 -7.05
C TYR A 288 9.83 29.99 -7.40
N ASP A 289 11.11 30.24 -7.20
CA ASP A 289 12.16 29.24 -7.41
C ASP A 289 12.59 28.56 -6.09
N TYR A 290 13.38 27.50 -6.24
CA TYR A 290 13.86 26.71 -5.10
C TYR A 290 14.63 27.55 -4.08
N ASP A 291 15.54 28.43 -4.53
CA ASP A 291 16.37 29.22 -3.64
C ASP A 291 15.53 30.23 -2.83
N GLY A 292 14.58 30.91 -3.47
CA GLY A 292 13.68 31.85 -2.80
C GLY A 292 12.76 31.18 -1.79
N LEU A 293 12.19 30.02 -2.13
CA LEU A 293 11.35 29.24 -1.21
C LEU A 293 12.17 28.66 -0.04
N ARG A 294 13.38 28.16 -0.32
CA ARG A 294 14.30 27.67 0.71
C ARG A 294 14.69 28.77 1.68
N ASP A 295 15.07 29.94 1.19
CA ASP A 295 15.49 31.06 2.03
C ASP A 295 14.32 31.55 2.91
N TYR A 296 13.10 31.62 2.37
CA TYR A 296 11.90 31.91 3.15
C TYR A 296 11.65 30.91 4.28
N ILE A 297 11.77 29.60 4.00
CA ILE A 297 11.60 28.54 5.03
C ILE A 297 12.74 28.63 6.06
N THR A 298 13.96 28.89 5.61
CA THR A 298 15.16 29.03 6.45
C THR A 298 15.01 30.18 7.43
N ASP A 299 14.51 31.33 6.95
CA ASP A 299 14.22 32.51 7.77
C ASP A 299 13.07 32.26 8.76
N LEU A 300 12.03 31.54 8.34
CA LEU A 300 10.87 31.21 9.18
C LEU A 300 11.23 30.32 10.38
N TYR A 301 12.13 29.36 10.18
CA TYR A 301 12.52 28.38 11.19
C TYR A 301 13.91 28.64 11.82
N GLY A 302 14.60 29.70 11.40
CA GLY A 302 15.86 30.15 12.00
C GLY A 302 17.04 29.20 11.79
N PHE A 303 17.05 28.40 10.71
CA PHE A 303 18.18 27.55 10.39
C PHE A 303 19.36 28.43 9.93
N LYS A 304 20.36 28.63 10.79
CA LYS A 304 21.62 29.24 10.35
C LYS A 304 22.33 28.23 9.43
N ALA A 305 22.52 28.60 8.17
CA ALA A 305 23.34 27.85 7.24
C ALA A 305 24.74 27.60 7.86
N ALA A 306 25.17 26.34 7.83
CA ALA A 306 26.56 25.96 8.04
C ALA A 306 27.34 26.07 6.73
#